data_AF-A0A7S3L0R0-F1
#
_entry.id   AF-A0A7S3L0R0-F1
#
_cell.length_a   1.000
_cell.length_b   1.000
_cell.length_c   1.000
_cell.angle_alpha   90.00
_cell.angle_beta   90.00
_cell.angle_gamma   90.00
#
_symmetry.space_group_name_H-M   'P 1'
#
loop_
_entity.id
_entity.type
_entity.pdbx_description
1 polymer ?
#
loop_
_entity_poly.entity_id
_entity_poly.type
_entity_poly.pdbx_seq_one_letter_code
_entity_poly.pdbx_strand_id
1 'polypeptide(L)'
;KIKAGTESTVLLKVIKNPFSQYLPAGTRCYGMEPEGQLYSPLCLARAKLPPTPPDHGSNSKGSSSPPTCFVVGAMSTGNVTLEDHPYMEEMISVSQYPLSGAAALSRIVC
;
A
#
# COMPACT_ATOMS: atom_id res chain seq x y z
N LYS A 1 18.13 5.32 13.74
CA LYS A 1 17.80 3.89 13.59
C LYS A 1 17.45 3.34 14.97
N ILE A 2 16.32 2.68 15.14
CA ILE A 2 15.88 2.07 16.39
C ILE A 2 16.15 0.57 16.30
N LYS A 3 16.80 -0.01 17.32
CA LYS A 3 17.14 -1.43 17.39
C LYS A 3 16.19 -2.17 18.34
N ALA A 4 16.08 -3.48 18.18
CA ALA A 4 15.40 -4.33 19.14
C ALA A 4 16.10 -4.28 20.51
N GLY A 5 15.35 -4.50 21.59
CA GLY A 5 15.89 -4.46 22.96
C GLY A 5 16.81 -5.65 23.27
N THR A 6 16.55 -6.79 22.64
CA THR A 6 17.27 -8.06 22.88
C THR A 6 18.27 -8.40 21.77
N GLU A 7 17.99 -8.01 20.52
CA GLU A 7 18.81 -8.34 19.35
C GLU A 7 19.34 -7.07 18.67
N SER A 8 20.46 -7.19 17.94
CA SER A 8 21.04 -6.08 17.18
C SER A 8 20.24 -5.66 15.93
N THR A 9 19.10 -6.31 15.66
CA THR A 9 18.20 -6.06 14.52
C THR A 9 17.62 -4.65 14.56
N VAL A 10 17.65 -3.96 13.42
CA VAL A 10 17.09 -2.60 13.27
C VAL A 10 15.61 -2.70 12.92
N LEU A 11 14.74 -2.19 13.79
CA LEU A 11 13.29 -2.20 13.60
C LEU A 11 12.80 -0.99 12.81
N LEU A 12 13.39 0.19 13.03
CA LEU A 12 13.02 1.43 12.34
C LEU A 12 14.27 2.16 11.86
N LYS A 13 14.27 2.60 10.59
CA LYS A 13 15.39 3.31 9.98
C LYS A 13 14.85 4.41 9.07
N VAL A 14 15.41 5.62 9.21
CA VAL A 14 15.22 6.69 8.23
C VAL A 14 16.00 6.31 6.97
N ILE A 15 15.33 6.31 5.83
CA ILE A 15 15.88 5.94 4.52
C ILE A 15 15.91 7.16 3.59
N LYS A 16 16.73 7.11 2.54
CA LYS A 16 16.85 8.22 1.57
C LYS A 16 15.68 8.21 0.60
N ASN A 17 15.19 9.38 0.20
CA ASN A 17 14.21 9.49 -0.90
C ASN A 17 14.88 9.18 -2.26
N PRO A 18 14.11 8.76 -3.28
CA PRO A 18 12.65 8.54 -3.28
C PRO A 18 12.24 7.22 -2.62
N PHE A 19 11.03 7.14 -2.07
CA PHE A 19 10.50 5.91 -1.45
C PHE A 19 10.36 4.74 -2.44
N SER A 20 10.00 5.04 -3.69
CA SER A 20 9.77 4.05 -4.76
C SER A 20 10.97 3.14 -5.04
N GLN A 21 12.20 3.56 -4.73
CA GLN A 21 13.41 2.75 -4.95
C GLN A 21 13.52 1.52 -4.02
N TYR A 22 12.78 1.50 -2.91
CA TYR A 22 12.77 0.37 -1.97
C TYR A 22 11.62 -0.61 -2.23
N LEU A 23 10.70 -0.26 -3.13
CA LEU A 23 9.63 -1.15 -3.52
C LEU A 23 10.17 -2.28 -4.42
N PRO A 24 9.66 -3.51 -4.30
CA PRO A 24 9.97 -4.58 -5.23
C PRO A 24 9.63 -4.19 -6.67
N ALA A 25 10.33 -4.78 -7.64
CA ALA A 25 10.02 -4.58 -9.05
C ALA A 25 8.58 -5.03 -9.36
N GLY A 26 7.87 -4.24 -10.16
CA GLY A 26 6.48 -4.51 -10.53
C GLY A 26 5.44 -4.17 -9.46
N THR A 27 5.82 -3.46 -8.38
CA THR A 27 4.86 -3.00 -7.38
C THR A 27 3.88 -1.99 -8.00
N ARG A 28 2.58 -2.26 -7.91
CA ARG A 28 1.54 -1.28 -8.28
C ARG A 28 1.16 -0.43 -7.09
N CYS A 29 1.21 0.89 -7.23
CA CYS A 29 0.91 1.82 -6.15
C CYS A 29 -0.42 2.52 -6.40
N TYR A 30 -1.30 2.51 -5.41
CA TYR A 30 -2.60 3.19 -5.45
C TYR A 30 -2.71 4.21 -4.33
N GLY A 31 -3.13 5.43 -4.65
CA GLY A 31 -3.40 6.47 -3.68
C GLY A 31 -4.81 6.34 -3.12
N MET A 32 -5.00 6.69 -1.85
CA MET A 32 -6.32 6.77 -1.24
C MET A 32 -6.80 8.21 -1.12
N GLU A 33 -7.97 8.49 -1.69
CA GLU A 33 -8.61 9.79 -1.63
C GLU A 33 -10.14 9.62 -1.61
N PRO A 34 -10.88 10.45 -0.85
CA PRO A 34 -12.35 10.37 -0.81
C PRO A 34 -13.00 10.49 -2.20
N GLU A 35 -12.46 11.34 -3.06
CA GLU A 35 -12.91 11.63 -4.43
C GLU A 35 -12.43 10.60 -5.48
N GLY A 36 -11.63 9.61 -5.07
CA GLY A 36 -11.14 8.56 -5.95
C GLY A 36 -12.23 7.57 -6.40
N GLN A 37 -11.85 6.61 -7.24
CA GLN A 37 -12.78 5.58 -7.73
C GLN A 37 -13.31 4.75 -6.55
N LEU A 38 -14.62 4.79 -6.33
CA LEU A 38 -15.26 4.08 -5.23
C LEU A 38 -15.29 2.56 -5.48
N TYR A 39 -14.76 1.81 -4.53
CA TYR A 39 -14.82 0.35 -4.48
C TYR A 39 -15.46 -0.12 -3.18
N SER A 40 -16.21 -1.22 -3.24
CA SER A 40 -16.49 -1.99 -2.03
C SER A 40 -15.22 -2.77 -1.62
N PRO A 41 -14.97 -3.04 -0.33
CA PRO A 41 -13.74 -3.70 0.12
C PRO A 41 -13.43 -5.02 -0.61
N LEU A 42 -14.46 -5.86 -0.81
CA LEU A 42 -14.32 -7.12 -1.53
C LEU A 42 -14.05 -6.92 -3.03
N CYS A 43 -14.67 -5.93 -3.67
CA CYS A 43 -14.40 -5.61 -5.06
C CYS A 43 -13.00 -5.02 -5.25
N LEU A 44 -12.54 -4.19 -4.30
CA LEU A 44 -11.18 -3.65 -4.32
C LEU A 44 -10.15 -4.78 -4.30
N ALA A 45 -10.32 -5.74 -3.38
CA ALA A 45 -9.45 -6.90 -3.29
C ALA A 45 -9.37 -7.67 -4.62
N ARG A 46 -10.52 -7.97 -5.23
CA ARG A 46 -10.58 -8.71 -6.50
C ARG A 46 -10.03 -7.91 -7.69
N ALA A 47 -10.25 -6.60 -7.71
CA ALA A 47 -9.88 -5.75 -8.83
C ALA A 47 -8.40 -5.37 -8.83
N LYS A 48 -7.79 -5.17 -7.65
CA LYS A 48 -6.47 -4.53 -7.52
C LYS A 48 -5.40 -5.41 -6.89
N LEU A 49 -5.78 -6.45 -6.14
CA LEU A 49 -4.83 -7.44 -5.63
C LEU A 49 -4.58 -8.52 -6.70
N PRO A 50 -3.35 -9.06 -6.76
CA PRO A 50 -3.08 -10.20 -7.64
C PRO A 50 -3.92 -11.42 -7.22
N PRO A 51 -4.43 -12.19 -8.20
CA PRO A 51 -5.09 -13.46 -7.90
C PRO A 51 -4.06 -14.48 -7.40
N THR A 52 -4.38 -15.09 -6.26
CA THR A 52 -3.72 -16.22 -5.55
C THR A 52 -2.41 -16.01 -4.78
N PRO A 53 -2.30 -16.60 -3.57
CA PRO A 53 -1.07 -16.70 -2.79
C PRO A 53 -0.11 -17.75 -3.40
N PRO A 54 1.22 -17.58 -3.29
CA PRO A 54 2.15 -18.63 -3.63
C PRO A 54 1.94 -19.83 -2.70
N ASP A 55 1.61 -20.99 -3.28
CA ASP A 55 1.63 -22.26 -2.58
C ASP A 55 2.98 -22.43 -1.85
N HIS A 56 2.93 -22.62 -0.53
CA HIS A 56 4.05 -23.09 0.28
C HIS A 56 4.41 -24.53 -0.14
N GLY A 57 5.04 -24.74 -1.30
CA GLY A 57 5.24 -26.13 -1.74
C GLY A 57 6.05 -26.44 -2.99
N SER A 58 6.59 -25.49 -3.77
CA SER A 58 7.56 -25.90 -4.80
C SER A 58 8.59 -24.82 -5.14
N ASN A 59 9.82 -25.30 -5.30
CA ASN A 59 11.05 -24.54 -5.55
C ASN A 59 11.09 -23.88 -6.95
N SER A 60 10.07 -23.14 -7.38
CA SER A 60 10.09 -22.35 -8.61
C SER A 60 10.30 -20.87 -8.32
N LYS A 61 11.58 -20.50 -8.28
CA LYS A 61 12.09 -19.13 -8.27
C LYS A 61 11.68 -18.41 -9.56
N GLY A 62 10.44 -17.89 -9.67
CA GLY A 62 10.06 -17.19 -10.92
C GLY A 62 8.64 -16.66 -11.15
N SER A 63 7.63 -16.94 -10.33
CA SER A 63 6.28 -16.35 -10.55
C SER A 63 5.81 -15.55 -9.34
N SER A 64 6.55 -14.49 -8.98
CA SER A 64 6.12 -13.54 -7.96
C SER A 64 4.99 -12.68 -8.53
N SER A 65 3.77 -12.87 -8.03
CA SER A 65 2.69 -11.91 -8.27
C SER A 65 3.17 -10.51 -7.89
N PRO A 66 2.92 -9.48 -8.73
CA PRO A 66 3.35 -8.12 -8.42
C PRO A 66 2.71 -7.67 -7.10
N PRO A 67 3.50 -7.20 -6.12
CA PRO A 67 2.94 -6.70 -4.87
C PRO A 67 2.15 -5.40 -5.11
N THR A 68 1.20 -5.12 -4.22
CA THR A 68 0.39 -3.90 -4.27
C THR A 68 0.74 -3.01 -3.08
N CYS A 69 0.94 -1.72 -3.33
CA CYS A 69 1.18 -0.69 -2.33
C CYS A 69 -0.02 0.26 -2.26
N PHE A 70 -0.50 0.55 -1.06
CA PHE A 70 -1.53 1.55 -0.82
C PHE A 70 -0.92 2.74 -0.10
N VAL A 71 -1.06 3.93 -0.69
CA VAL A 71 -0.59 5.19 -0.13
C VAL A 71 -1.76 5.84 0.59
N VAL A 72 -1.63 5.95 1.91
CA VAL A 72 -2.66 6.53 2.78
C VAL A 72 -2.12 7.81 3.41
N GLY A 73 -2.88 8.90 3.29
CA GLY A 73 -2.54 10.16 3.93
C GLY A 73 -2.60 10.05 5.45
N ALA A 74 -1.49 10.32 6.13
CA ALA A 74 -1.40 10.42 7.59
C ALA A 74 -1.34 11.90 8.03
N MET A 75 -2.30 12.71 7.55
CA MET A 75 -2.37 14.16 7.75
C MET A 75 -3.70 14.54 8.43
N SER A 76 -3.73 15.69 9.10
CA SER A 76 -4.97 16.21 9.72
C SER A 76 -5.96 16.76 8.70
N THR A 77 -5.43 17.41 7.67
CA THR A 77 -6.15 17.99 6.53
C THR A 77 -5.24 17.92 5.30
N GLY A 78 -5.83 17.82 4.12
CA GLY A 78 -5.11 17.68 2.86
C GLY A 78 -5.30 16.30 2.23
N ASN A 79 -5.24 16.27 0.90
CA ASN A 79 -5.44 15.07 0.10
C ASN A 79 -4.11 14.60 -0.49
N VAL A 80 -3.99 13.30 -0.72
CA VAL A 80 -2.87 12.73 -1.46
C VAL A 80 -3.15 12.96 -2.94
N THR A 81 -2.29 13.69 -3.64
CA THR A 81 -2.46 13.95 -5.08
C THR A 81 -1.47 13.11 -5.90
N LEU A 82 -1.83 12.85 -7.16
CA LEU A 82 -0.94 12.20 -8.14
C LEU A 82 0.25 13.09 -8.53
N GLU A 83 0.07 14.41 -8.51
CA GLU A 83 1.12 15.38 -8.86
C GLU A 83 2.31 15.31 -7.89
N ASP A 84 2.03 15.19 -6.59
CA ASP A 84 3.05 15.07 -5.56
C ASP A 84 3.74 13.69 -5.54
N HIS A 85 3.12 12.68 -6.15
CA HIS A 85 3.51 11.28 -6.02
C HIS A 85 3.40 10.53 -7.37
N PRO A 86 4.35 10.75 -8.30
CA PRO A 86 4.30 10.20 -9.67
C PRO A 86 4.44 8.68 -9.75
N TYR A 87 4.69 8.02 -8.61
CA TYR A 87 4.76 6.56 -8.52
C TYR A 87 3.39 5.91 -8.32
N MET A 88 2.34 6.68 -8.07
CA MET A 88 0.97 6.18 -7.95
C MET A 88 0.30 6.13 -9.33
N GLU A 89 -0.44 5.05 -9.59
CA GLU A 89 -1.14 4.84 -10.87
C GLU A 89 -2.55 5.41 -10.85
N GLU A 90 -3.28 5.18 -9.74
CA GLU A 90 -4.68 5.54 -9.62
C GLU A 90 -5.06 5.93 -8.19
N MET A 91 -6.13 6.71 -8.08
CA MET A 91 -6.76 7.11 -6.81
C MET A 91 -8.01 6.28 -6.54
N ILE A 92 -8.07 5.65 -5.38
CA ILE A 92 -9.16 4.78 -4.95
C ILE A 92 -9.85 5.32 -3.70
N SER A 93 -11.14 5.01 -3.59
CA SER A 93 -11.96 5.31 -2.42
C SER A 93 -12.66 4.05 -1.92
N VAL A 94 -12.73 3.88 -0.60
CA VAL A 94 -13.42 2.74 0.06
C VAL A 94 -14.70 3.17 0.79
N SER A 95 -15.07 4.44 0.66
CA SER A 95 -16.18 5.06 1.38
C SER A 95 -16.62 6.34 0.67
N GLN A 96 -17.93 6.60 0.65
CA GLN A 96 -18.48 7.87 0.16
C GLN A 96 -18.28 9.03 1.15
N TYR A 97 -17.85 8.72 2.38
CA TYR A 97 -17.58 9.69 3.44
C TYR A 97 -16.08 9.78 3.71
N PRO A 98 -15.57 10.98 4.05
CA PRO A 98 -14.17 11.14 4.43
C PRO A 98 -13.87 10.29 5.66
N LEU A 99 -12.85 9.44 5.55
CA LEU A 99 -12.40 8.57 6.63
C LEU A 99 -11.08 9.07 7.20
N SER A 100 -10.84 8.81 8.48
CA SER A 100 -9.49 8.92 9.03
C SER A 100 -8.59 7.85 8.42
N GLY A 101 -7.28 8.11 8.36
CA GLY A 101 -6.31 7.14 7.81
C GLY A 101 -6.39 5.77 8.49
N ALA A 102 -6.62 5.74 9.82
CA ALA A 102 -6.81 4.50 10.56
C ALA A 102 -8.11 3.75 10.17
N ALA A 103 -9.21 4.47 9.98
CA ALA A 103 -10.47 3.87 9.54
C ALA A 103 -10.37 3.32 8.12
N ALA A 104 -9.70 4.04 7.22
CA ALA A 104 -9.43 3.57 5.85
C ALA A 104 -8.59 2.28 5.84
N LEU A 105 -7.49 2.23 6.63
CA LEU A 105 -6.65 1.05 6.78
C LEU A 105 -7.43 -0.15 7.34
N SER A 106 -8.25 0.07 8.37
CA SER A 106 -9.09 -0.97 8.96
C SER A 106 -10.02 -1.61 7.91
N ARG A 107 -10.60 -0.82 7.01
CA ARG A 107 -11.47 -1.33 5.94
C ARG A 107 -10.74 -2.05 4.80
N ILE A 108 -9.44 -1.81 4.62
CA ILE A 108 -8.64 -2.52 3.61
C ILE A 108 -8.12 -3.85 4.16
N VAL A 109 -7.79 -3.89 5.45
CA VAL A 109 -7.16 -5.05 6.09
C VAL A 109 -8.20 -6.10 6.53
N CYS A 110 -9.37 -5.66 6.99
CA CYS A 110 -10.45 -6.54 7.47
C CYS A 110 -11.39 -7.00 6.34
#